data_AF-A0A2D4SM52-F1
#
_entry.id   AF-A0A2D4SM52-F1
#
_cell.length_a   1.000
_cell.length_b   1.000
_cell.length_c   1.000
_cell.angle_alpha   90.00
_cell.angle_beta   90.00
_cell.angle_gamma   90.00
#
_symmetry.space_group_name_H-M   'P 1'
#
loop_
_entity.id
_entity.type
_entity.pdbx_description
1 polymer ?
#
loop_
_entity_poly.entity_id
_entity_poly.type
_entity_poly.pdbx_seq_one_letter_code
_entity_poly.pdbx_strand_id
1 'polypeptide(L)'
;MAGFTKKLLLGLGISLGLWGITELVVGNLFLEDLRNWASPPPAKQEEITLYGNPYLIFENVPGSWSTANQHVNFTANINSMGFRAPELAIPKPDGIRRFITTGDSSVYGFGVNDNAVFSSVAATKLGYKVEPINAAVPGYSSYQSLNLLKLRGFKMEPDLLVIANIWSDNNFDAFVDKNVLALYSGYEASVSGSAKRVLARSAIYRVLDWRLRLKEHRSNIIKKRKVGWQVGSNEHIGLRRVDINDYANNLETMVQMAINNDAEVVFVMLANEEDIEQTAGDKAWTPYRKVMEETALRYGAPFINVPELFRRSGLSKHELFLDEMHPTVQGHKIMGDALAELLMSHDWVNGGPLMTEFDGSDRPQYTDPFIKGATSSGAITGFSNDSGPTKIEGTIKFDGYKSGMIQIDALSAGRSQTVLNVVKQAGPGQFMIPIGQPRKVILRAYIDPEGDGPDADDPLIDLGKTVLSLDQNPTQRVLIDLDAKEVRPQ
;
A
#
# COMPACT_ATOMS: atom_id res chain seq x y z
N MET A 1 40.03 18.26 40.03
CA MET A 1 39.19 17.58 39.01
C MET A 1 38.77 16.15 39.40
N ALA A 2 39.65 15.29 39.93
CA ALA A 2 39.32 13.88 40.23
C ALA A 2 38.12 13.65 41.20
N GLY A 3 37.90 14.52 42.18
CA GLY A 3 36.77 14.40 43.11
C GLY A 3 35.40 14.75 42.50
N PHE A 4 35.38 15.65 41.52
CA PHE A 4 34.17 16.04 40.80
C PHE A 4 33.72 14.90 39.85
N THR A 5 34.68 14.30 39.13
CA THR A 5 34.42 13.14 38.26
C THR A 5 33.89 11.93 39.04
N LYS A 6 34.42 11.64 40.24
CA LYS A 6 33.92 10.55 41.10
C LYS A 6 32.48 10.78 41.58
N LYS A 7 32.14 12.00 42.00
CA LYS A 7 30.77 12.35 42.41
C LYS A 7 29.78 12.30 41.23
N LEU A 8 30.21 12.73 40.04
CA LEU A 8 29.41 12.65 38.82
C LEU A 8 29.15 11.21 38.40
N LEU A 9 30.18 10.36 38.42
CA LEU A 9 30.06 8.93 38.11
C LEU A 9 29.18 8.19 39.12
N LEU A 10 29.32 8.51 40.42
CA LEU A 10 28.45 7.96 41.45
C LEU A 10 26.99 8.40 41.26
N GLY A 11 26.76 9.68 40.95
CA GLY A 11 25.43 10.21 40.66
C GLY A 11 24.80 9.54 39.42
N LEU A 12 25.57 9.37 38.35
CA LEU A 12 25.13 8.63 37.15
C LEU A 12 24.82 7.17 37.46
N GLY A 13 25.66 6.50 38.25
CA GLY A 13 25.44 5.12 38.67
C GLY A 13 24.17 4.95 39.50
N ILE A 14 23.91 5.86 40.44
CA ILE A 14 22.68 5.87 41.24
C ILE A 14 21.46 6.11 40.35
N SER A 15 21.51 7.09 39.46
CA SER A 15 20.41 7.39 38.54
C SER A 15 20.10 6.23 37.58
N LEU A 16 21.12 5.59 37.02
CA LEU A 16 20.94 4.40 36.17
C LEU A 16 20.42 3.20 36.96
N GLY A 17 20.87 3.02 38.21
CA GLY A 17 20.37 1.99 39.10
C GLY A 17 18.89 2.18 39.43
N LEU A 18 18.49 3.40 39.79
CA LEU A 18 17.09 3.75 40.03
C LEU A 18 16.23 3.61 38.78
N TRP A 19 16.75 3.99 37.61
CA TRP A 19 16.07 3.78 36.33
C TRP A 19 15.85 2.29 36.07
N GLY A 20 16.89 1.45 36.21
CA GLY A 20 16.78 0.01 36.03
C GLY A 20 15.78 -0.64 36.99
N ILE A 21 15.75 -0.22 38.25
CA ILE A 21 14.75 -0.66 39.22
C ILE A 21 13.35 -0.25 38.76
N THR A 22 13.18 0.99 38.29
CA THR A 22 11.88 1.50 37.82
C THR A 22 11.41 0.75 36.58
N GLU A 23 12.31 0.43 35.64
CA GLU A 23 12.01 -0.40 34.47
C GLU A 23 11.52 -1.80 34.87
N LEU A 24 12.19 -2.44 35.84
CA LEU A 24 11.78 -3.75 36.35
C LEU A 24 10.41 -3.67 37.05
N VAL A 25 10.21 -2.66 37.88
CA VAL A 25 8.93 -2.44 38.58
C VAL A 25 7.81 -2.21 37.58
N VAL A 26 8.00 -1.32 36.60
CA VAL A 26 7.00 -1.05 35.57
C VAL A 26 6.78 -2.27 34.67
N GLY A 27 7.86 -2.95 34.29
CA GLY A 27 7.85 -4.18 33.52
C GLY A 27 6.97 -5.27 34.12
N ASN A 28 6.94 -5.38 35.45
CA ASN A 28 6.16 -6.38 36.17
C ASN A 28 4.75 -5.87 36.54
N LEU A 29 4.60 -4.64 37.03
CA LEU A 29 3.30 -4.12 37.48
C LEU A 29 2.35 -3.81 36.33
N PHE A 30 2.88 -3.49 35.15
CA PHE A 30 2.09 -3.08 33.98
C PHE A 30 2.23 -4.08 32.83
N LEU A 31 2.38 -5.36 33.14
CA LEU A 31 2.43 -6.47 32.17
C LEU A 31 1.28 -6.42 31.16
N GLU A 32 0.07 -6.09 31.62
CA GLU A 32 -1.11 -5.96 30.76
C GLU A 32 -1.01 -4.75 29.83
N ASP A 33 -0.66 -3.56 30.33
CA ASP A 33 -0.42 -2.37 29.50
C ASP A 33 0.72 -2.60 28.48
N LEU A 34 1.73 -3.39 28.81
CA LEU A 34 2.83 -3.75 27.91
C LEU A 34 2.39 -4.73 26.82
N ARG A 35 1.56 -5.72 27.17
CA ARG A 35 0.90 -6.62 26.20
C ARG A 35 0.00 -5.82 25.27
N ASN A 36 -0.79 -4.90 25.83
CA ASN A 36 -1.68 -4.01 25.09
C ASN A 36 -0.92 -2.98 24.23
N TRP A 37 0.26 -2.53 24.64
CA TRP A 37 1.11 -1.69 23.81
C TRP A 37 1.68 -2.46 22.60
N ALA A 38 2.02 -3.73 22.78
CA ALA A 38 2.52 -4.60 21.72
C ALA A 38 1.40 -5.10 20.79
N SER A 39 0.21 -5.31 21.33
CA SER A 39 -0.99 -5.80 20.66
C SER A 39 -2.22 -5.18 21.34
N PRO A 40 -2.69 -3.99 20.89
CA PRO A 40 -3.82 -3.29 21.50
C PRO A 40 -5.05 -4.19 21.62
N PRO A 41 -5.69 -4.28 22.79
CA PRO A 41 -6.87 -5.11 22.98
C PRO A 41 -8.00 -4.54 22.11
N PRO A 42 -8.82 -5.40 21.50
CA PRO A 42 -9.88 -4.96 20.61
C PRO A 42 -10.84 -4.05 21.36
N ALA A 43 -10.80 -2.76 21.04
CA ALA A 43 -11.85 -1.85 21.44
C ALA A 43 -13.04 -2.12 20.52
N LYS A 44 -14.25 -2.25 21.07
CA LYS A 44 -15.48 -2.09 20.28
C LYS A 44 -15.44 -0.67 19.70
N GLN A 45 -15.00 -0.55 18.46
CA GLN A 45 -15.01 0.68 17.69
C GLN A 45 -15.92 0.43 16.50
N GLU A 46 -16.99 1.22 16.40
CA GLU A 46 -18.02 1.02 15.38
C GLU A 46 -17.57 1.47 13.98
N GLU A 47 -16.38 2.07 13.81
CA GLU A 47 -16.04 2.75 12.54
C GLU A 47 -14.58 2.66 12.03
N ILE A 48 -13.59 2.12 12.76
CA ILE A 48 -12.18 2.12 12.29
C ILE A 48 -11.58 0.71 12.28
N THR A 49 -11.52 0.09 11.09
CA THR A 49 -10.99 -1.27 10.87
C THR A 49 -9.49 -1.32 10.58
N LEU A 50 -8.83 -0.17 10.38
CA LEU A 50 -7.41 -0.07 9.96
C LEU A 50 -6.60 0.92 10.81
N TYR A 51 -5.38 0.54 11.20
CA TYR A 51 -4.39 1.44 11.84
C TYR A 51 -3.22 1.73 10.91
N GLY A 52 -2.65 2.94 10.99
CA GLY A 52 -1.44 3.28 10.23
C GLY A 52 -0.23 2.48 10.69
N ASN A 53 0.56 1.95 9.74
CA ASN A 53 1.73 1.12 9.99
C ASN A 53 2.91 1.60 9.13
N PRO A 54 4.12 1.79 9.68
CA PRO A 54 5.26 2.35 8.95
C PRO A 54 5.87 1.44 7.87
N TYR A 55 5.56 0.15 7.88
CA TYR A 55 6.03 -0.85 6.91
C TYR A 55 4.94 -1.32 5.94
N LEU A 56 3.67 -1.10 6.31
CA LEU A 56 2.50 -1.55 5.57
C LEU A 56 1.60 -0.40 5.11
N ILE A 57 1.95 0.86 5.40
CA ILE A 57 1.11 2.07 5.30
C ILE A 57 -0.04 2.03 6.31
N PHE A 58 -0.82 0.96 6.31
CA PHE A 58 -1.85 0.63 7.27
C PHE A 58 -1.99 -0.88 7.43
N GLU A 59 -2.69 -1.36 8.46
CA GLU A 59 -2.96 -2.78 8.71
C GLU A 59 -4.29 -2.98 9.43
N ASN A 60 -4.84 -4.18 9.32
CA ASN A 60 -6.03 -4.57 10.10
C ASN A 60 -5.75 -4.51 11.60
N VAL A 61 -6.75 -4.05 12.33
CA VAL A 61 -6.72 -4.07 13.79
C VAL A 61 -7.26 -5.43 14.27
N PRO A 62 -6.57 -6.16 15.17
CA PRO A 62 -7.08 -7.40 15.74
C PRO A 62 -8.44 -7.19 16.42
N GLY A 63 -9.33 -8.18 16.30
CA GLY A 63 -10.68 -8.15 16.86
C GLY A 63 -11.78 -8.57 15.90
N SER A 64 -13.00 -8.58 16.42
CA SER A 64 -14.22 -8.80 15.63
C SER A 64 -14.78 -7.47 15.16
N TRP A 65 -14.91 -7.31 13.85
CA TRP A 65 -15.44 -6.12 13.21
C TRP A 65 -16.79 -6.44 12.57
N SER A 66 -17.80 -5.64 12.87
CA SER A 66 -19.08 -5.67 12.19
C SER A 66 -19.39 -4.30 11.64
N THR A 67 -19.60 -4.18 10.33
CA THR A 67 -20.11 -2.92 9.77
C THR A 67 -21.61 -2.84 10.01
N ALA A 68 -22.06 -1.86 10.78
CA ALA A 68 -23.47 -1.47 10.87
C ALA A 68 -23.71 -0.28 9.93
N ASN A 69 -23.47 -0.46 8.62
CA ASN A 69 -23.86 0.54 7.61
C ASN A 69 -25.13 0.05 6.92
N GLN A 70 -26.04 0.97 6.58
CA GLN A 70 -27.46 0.72 6.23
C GLN A 70 -27.72 -0.25 5.05
N HIS A 71 -26.69 -0.80 4.40
CA HIS A 71 -26.81 -1.64 3.20
C HIS A 71 -26.12 -3.02 3.28
N VAL A 72 -25.15 -3.26 4.16
CA VAL A 72 -24.50 -4.59 4.30
C VAL A 72 -24.02 -4.85 5.73
N ASN A 73 -24.56 -5.89 6.38
CA ASN A 73 -24.10 -6.38 7.69
C ASN A 73 -23.19 -7.59 7.48
N PHE A 74 -21.89 -7.44 7.69
CA PHE A 74 -20.95 -8.57 7.71
C PHE A 74 -20.04 -8.52 8.94
N THR A 75 -19.57 -9.69 9.36
CA THR A 75 -18.59 -9.87 10.44
C THR A 75 -17.25 -10.35 9.89
N ALA A 76 -16.17 -9.68 10.29
CA ALA A 76 -14.80 -10.05 10.02
C ALA A 76 -14.02 -10.21 11.33
N ASN A 77 -13.50 -11.41 11.59
CA ASN A 77 -12.63 -11.68 12.73
C ASN A 77 -11.16 -11.62 12.30
N ILE A 78 -10.42 -10.69 12.89
CA ILE A 78 -8.99 -10.48 12.67
C ILE A 78 -8.23 -11.02 13.88
N ASN A 79 -7.32 -11.97 13.66
CA ASN A 79 -6.49 -12.54 14.72
C ASN A 79 -5.38 -11.59 15.19
N SER A 80 -4.66 -12.00 16.23
CA SER A 80 -3.54 -11.28 16.86
C SER A 80 -2.40 -10.92 15.89
N MET A 81 -2.30 -11.62 14.75
CA MET A 81 -1.32 -11.38 13.70
C MET A 81 -1.84 -10.46 12.58
N GLY A 82 -3.07 -9.95 12.70
CA GLY A 82 -3.68 -9.05 11.73
C GLY A 82 -4.27 -9.74 10.50
N PHE A 83 -4.43 -11.06 10.53
CA PHE A 83 -5.05 -11.84 9.45
C PHE A 83 -6.53 -12.08 9.72
N ARG A 84 -7.35 -12.09 8.67
CA ARG A 84 -8.76 -12.49 8.75
C ARG A 84 -8.84 -14.03 8.80
N ALA A 85 -8.67 -14.54 10.01
CA ALA A 85 -8.58 -15.97 10.33
C ALA A 85 -8.84 -16.16 11.83
N PRO A 86 -9.15 -17.38 12.30
CA PRO A 86 -9.07 -17.69 13.72
C PRO A 86 -7.62 -17.54 14.24
N GLU A 87 -7.45 -17.60 15.56
CA GLU A 87 -6.13 -17.81 16.15
C GLU A 87 -5.65 -19.21 15.77
N LEU A 88 -4.47 -19.27 15.15
CA LEU A 88 -3.86 -20.51 14.69
C LEU A 88 -2.63 -20.83 15.53
N ALA A 89 -2.37 -22.11 15.74
CA ALA A 89 -1.18 -22.55 16.47
C ALA A 89 0.11 -22.18 15.72
N ILE A 90 1.10 -21.71 16.46
CA ILE A 90 2.47 -21.47 15.96
C ILE A 90 3.40 -22.18 16.95
N PRO A 91 4.13 -23.23 16.55
CA PRO A 91 4.30 -23.75 15.17
C PRO A 91 3.05 -24.43 14.60
N LYS A 92 3.02 -24.66 13.27
CA LYS A 92 1.93 -25.39 12.60
C LYS A 92 1.84 -26.83 13.11
N PRO A 93 0.63 -27.34 13.46
CA PRO A 93 0.50 -28.74 13.87
C PRO A 93 0.78 -29.73 12.74
N ASP A 94 1.32 -30.90 13.08
CA ASP A 94 1.56 -31.98 12.12
C ASP A 94 0.26 -32.43 11.42
N GLY A 95 0.37 -32.71 10.12
CA GLY A 95 -0.76 -33.17 9.30
C GLY A 95 -1.79 -32.08 8.94
N ILE A 96 -1.54 -30.83 9.32
CA ILE A 96 -2.30 -29.66 8.89
C ILE A 96 -1.60 -28.97 7.72
N ARG A 97 -2.38 -28.66 6.68
CA ARG A 97 -1.97 -27.84 5.54
C ARG A 97 -2.50 -26.42 5.74
N ARG A 98 -1.70 -25.40 5.44
CA ARG A 98 -2.10 -23.99 5.47
C ARG A 98 -2.00 -23.39 4.09
N PHE A 99 -2.99 -22.59 3.72
CA PHE A 99 -2.80 -21.66 2.61
C PHE A 99 -3.05 -20.23 3.07
N ILE A 100 -2.19 -19.32 2.61
CA ILE A 100 -2.30 -17.90 2.89
C ILE A 100 -2.68 -17.17 1.60
N THR A 101 -3.67 -16.28 1.69
CA THR A 101 -4.20 -15.54 0.55
C THR A 101 -3.85 -14.06 0.67
N THR A 102 -3.22 -13.48 -0.35
CA THR A 102 -2.96 -12.03 -0.42
C THR A 102 -3.88 -11.36 -1.43
N GLY A 103 -4.21 -10.10 -1.17
CA GLY A 103 -5.08 -9.33 -2.02
C GLY A 103 -5.55 -8.04 -1.36
N ASP A 104 -6.52 -7.41 -2.02
CA ASP A 104 -7.17 -6.17 -1.62
C ASP A 104 -8.56 -6.45 -1.02
N SER A 105 -9.50 -5.51 -1.16
CA SER A 105 -10.83 -5.58 -0.55
C SER A 105 -11.72 -6.70 -1.12
N SER A 106 -11.57 -7.04 -2.41
CA SER A 106 -12.32 -8.14 -3.03
C SER A 106 -11.89 -9.50 -2.48
N VAL A 107 -10.64 -9.64 -2.05
CA VAL A 107 -10.08 -10.86 -1.46
C VAL A 107 -10.33 -10.88 0.04
N TYR A 108 -10.23 -9.72 0.70
CA TYR A 108 -10.61 -9.54 2.10
C TYR A 108 -12.04 -10.02 2.33
N GLY A 109 -12.94 -9.83 1.35
CA GLY A 109 -14.35 -10.21 1.41
C GLY A 109 -15.19 -9.08 1.99
N PHE A 110 -15.04 -7.88 1.44
CA PHE A 110 -15.86 -6.73 1.78
C PHE A 110 -17.35 -7.08 1.63
N GLY A 111 -18.15 -6.86 2.67
CA GLY A 111 -19.57 -7.20 2.64
C GLY A 111 -19.89 -8.70 2.83
N VAL A 112 -18.90 -9.55 3.09
CA VAL A 112 -19.07 -11.01 3.20
C VAL A 112 -18.60 -11.51 4.56
N ASN A 113 -19.37 -12.40 5.18
CA ASN A 113 -19.04 -13.00 6.48
C ASN A 113 -17.86 -13.97 6.40
N ASP A 114 -17.17 -14.19 7.53
CA ASP A 114 -15.97 -15.06 7.58
C ASP A 114 -16.17 -16.47 7.04
N ASN A 115 -17.35 -17.06 7.17
CA ASN A 115 -17.63 -18.40 6.65
C ASN A 115 -17.93 -18.42 5.14
N ALA A 116 -18.16 -17.26 4.54
CA ALA A 116 -18.59 -17.10 3.15
C ALA A 116 -17.51 -16.46 2.26
N VAL A 117 -16.40 -15.97 2.82
CA VAL A 117 -15.25 -15.55 2.01
C VAL A 117 -14.63 -16.75 1.31
N PHE A 118 -14.11 -16.54 0.11
CA PHE A 118 -13.74 -17.66 -0.77
C PHE A 118 -12.66 -18.58 -0.18
N SER A 119 -11.74 -18.04 0.63
CA SER A 119 -10.73 -18.84 1.34
C SER A 119 -11.39 -19.80 2.33
N SER A 120 -12.38 -19.34 3.09
CA SER A 120 -13.15 -20.20 4.00
C SER A 120 -14.02 -21.21 3.26
N VAL A 121 -14.62 -20.80 2.12
CA VAL A 121 -15.37 -21.72 1.25
C VAL A 121 -14.46 -22.85 0.74
N ALA A 122 -13.26 -22.50 0.25
CA ALA A 122 -12.30 -23.48 -0.24
C ALA A 122 -11.85 -24.44 0.87
N ALA A 123 -11.44 -23.92 2.03
CA ALA A 123 -11.02 -24.74 3.16
C ALA A 123 -12.13 -25.67 3.68
N THR A 124 -13.38 -25.19 3.73
CA THR A 124 -14.54 -26.01 4.13
C THR A 124 -14.69 -27.22 3.22
N LYS A 125 -14.46 -27.06 1.91
CA LYS A 125 -14.51 -28.15 0.94
C LYS A 125 -13.33 -29.11 1.06
N LEU A 126 -12.14 -28.58 1.31
CA LEU A 126 -10.91 -29.38 1.46
C LEU A 126 -10.87 -30.18 2.78
N GLY A 127 -11.65 -29.76 3.77
CA GLY A 127 -11.87 -30.47 5.03
C GLY A 127 -11.00 -29.97 6.20
N TYR A 128 -11.16 -30.62 7.35
CA TYR A 128 -10.62 -30.16 8.64
C TYR A 128 -9.09 -30.12 8.75
N LYS A 129 -8.37 -30.70 7.79
CA LYS A 129 -6.90 -30.66 7.73
C LYS A 129 -6.35 -29.40 7.10
N VAL A 130 -7.21 -28.49 6.62
CA VAL A 130 -6.80 -27.27 5.92
C VAL A 130 -7.19 -26.04 6.73
N GLU A 131 -6.21 -25.21 7.04
CA GLU A 131 -6.38 -23.93 7.72
C GLU A 131 -6.20 -22.77 6.72
N PRO A 132 -7.27 -22.01 6.40
CA PRO A 132 -7.17 -20.84 5.53
C PRO A 132 -6.68 -19.61 6.31
N ILE A 133 -5.77 -18.83 5.72
CA ILE A 133 -5.31 -17.56 6.26
C ILE A 133 -5.61 -16.47 5.22
N ASN A 134 -6.63 -15.64 5.46
CA ASN A 134 -6.86 -14.49 4.61
C ASN A 134 -6.01 -13.30 5.09
N ALA A 135 -4.92 -13.04 4.37
CA ALA A 135 -3.99 -11.95 4.63
C ALA A 135 -4.27 -10.71 3.76
N ALA A 136 -5.39 -10.69 3.03
CA ALA A 136 -5.82 -9.52 2.30
C ALA A 136 -6.28 -8.42 3.26
N VAL A 137 -6.10 -7.17 2.82
CA VAL A 137 -6.52 -5.98 3.55
C VAL A 137 -7.11 -5.00 2.54
N PRO A 138 -8.26 -4.37 2.82
CA PRO A 138 -8.83 -3.38 1.91
C PRO A 138 -7.82 -2.30 1.55
N GLY A 139 -7.56 -2.10 0.25
CA GLY A 139 -6.60 -1.12 -0.25
C GLY A 139 -5.14 -1.59 -0.34
N TYR A 140 -4.83 -2.85 -0.02
CA TYR A 140 -3.46 -3.38 -0.15
C TYR A 140 -3.03 -3.61 -1.58
N SER A 141 -1.95 -2.95 -1.99
CA SER A 141 -1.21 -3.31 -3.20
C SER A 141 -0.39 -4.60 -3.02
N SER A 142 0.15 -5.12 -4.13
CA SER A 142 1.15 -6.18 -4.13
C SER A 142 2.39 -5.82 -3.31
N TYR A 143 2.78 -4.54 -3.26
CA TYR A 143 3.92 -4.08 -2.48
C TYR A 143 3.66 -4.15 -0.96
N GLN A 144 2.46 -3.76 -0.52
CA GLN A 144 2.04 -3.91 0.88
C GLN A 144 1.92 -5.39 1.27
N SER A 145 1.37 -6.22 0.38
CA SER A 145 1.23 -7.66 0.60
C SER A 145 2.57 -8.37 0.72
N LEU A 146 3.53 -8.03 -0.14
CA LEU A 146 4.92 -8.49 -0.07
C LEU A 146 5.54 -8.19 1.31
N ASN A 147 5.36 -6.96 1.81
CA ASN A 147 5.88 -6.56 3.11
C ASN A 147 5.19 -7.31 4.25
N LEU A 148 3.87 -7.52 4.18
CA LEU A 148 3.13 -8.30 5.17
C LEU A 148 3.65 -9.74 5.25
N LEU A 149 3.87 -10.36 4.09
CA LEU A 149 4.46 -11.71 3.99
C LEU A 149 5.86 -11.76 4.63
N LYS A 150 6.74 -10.81 4.30
CA LYS A 150 8.10 -10.69 4.87
C LYS A 150 8.10 -10.51 6.38
N LEU A 151 7.22 -9.65 6.90
CA LEU A 151 7.19 -9.30 8.32
C LEU A 151 6.66 -10.47 9.17
N ARG A 152 5.59 -11.12 8.69
CA ARG A 152 4.86 -12.08 9.51
C ARG A 152 4.05 -13.15 8.77
N GLY A 153 3.78 -13.03 7.48
CA GLY A 153 2.99 -14.06 6.74
C GLY A 153 3.63 -15.45 6.79
N PHE A 154 4.92 -15.55 6.49
CA PHE A 154 5.61 -16.86 6.49
C PHE A 154 5.85 -17.47 7.87
N LYS A 155 5.67 -16.70 8.96
CA LYS A 155 5.66 -17.26 10.33
C LYS A 155 4.49 -18.21 10.59
N MET A 156 3.48 -18.17 9.73
CA MET A 156 2.34 -19.08 9.77
C MET A 156 2.63 -20.43 9.12
N GLU A 157 3.82 -20.62 8.51
CA GLU A 157 4.23 -21.85 7.83
C GLU A 157 3.22 -22.30 6.75
N PRO A 158 2.82 -21.41 5.82
CA PRO A 158 1.91 -21.78 4.74
C PRO A 158 2.55 -22.83 3.82
N ASP A 159 1.76 -23.80 3.35
CA ASP A 159 2.14 -24.76 2.30
C ASP A 159 1.72 -24.26 0.90
N LEU A 160 0.92 -23.20 0.84
CA LEU A 160 0.43 -22.58 -0.38
C LEU A 160 0.25 -21.07 -0.19
N LEU A 161 0.74 -20.29 -1.14
CA LEU A 161 0.46 -18.87 -1.30
C LEU A 161 -0.53 -18.65 -2.45
N VAL A 162 -1.70 -18.08 -2.14
CA VAL A 162 -2.71 -17.69 -3.12
C VAL A 162 -2.59 -16.18 -3.37
N ILE A 163 -2.17 -15.79 -4.57
CA ILE A 163 -1.90 -14.38 -4.92
C ILE A 163 -3.06 -13.81 -5.75
N ALA A 164 -3.71 -12.77 -5.22
CA ALA A 164 -4.89 -12.17 -5.83
C ALA A 164 -4.88 -10.62 -5.77
N ASN A 165 -3.71 -10.00 -5.80
CA ASN A 165 -3.55 -8.54 -5.80
C ASN A 165 -3.77 -7.95 -7.20
N ILE A 166 -4.77 -7.07 -7.41
CA ILE A 166 -4.94 -6.35 -8.69
C ILE A 166 -5.42 -4.91 -8.47
N TRP A 167 -6.50 -4.70 -7.71
CA TRP A 167 -7.26 -3.45 -7.72
C TRP A 167 -6.45 -2.30 -7.15
N SER A 168 -5.82 -2.52 -6.00
CA SER A 168 -5.04 -1.47 -5.34
C SER A 168 -3.73 -1.14 -6.06
N ASP A 169 -3.23 -2.03 -6.92
CA ASP A 169 -2.03 -1.82 -7.73
C ASP A 169 -2.31 -0.96 -8.96
N ASN A 170 -3.41 -1.27 -9.65
CA ASN A 170 -3.78 -0.59 -10.89
C ASN A 170 -4.50 0.75 -10.64
N ASN A 171 -5.00 1.04 -9.45
CA ASN A 171 -5.60 2.35 -9.20
C ASN A 171 -4.62 3.51 -9.40
N PHE A 172 -5.13 4.60 -9.96
CA PHE A 172 -4.45 5.89 -10.03
C PHE A 172 -4.73 6.66 -8.74
N ASP A 173 -3.68 7.15 -8.09
CA ASP A 173 -3.79 7.88 -6.82
C ASP A 173 -2.75 9.02 -6.76
N ALA A 174 -2.90 9.90 -5.76
CA ALA A 174 -1.95 10.99 -5.49
C ALA A 174 -0.61 10.50 -4.93
N PHE A 175 -0.45 9.20 -4.67
CA PHE A 175 0.75 8.62 -4.09
C PHE A 175 1.13 7.28 -4.73
N VAL A 176 2.43 6.96 -4.65
CA VAL A 176 3.01 5.67 -5.03
C VAL A 176 3.46 4.96 -3.76
N ASP A 177 3.05 3.72 -3.57
CA ASP A 177 3.19 2.99 -2.30
C ASP A 177 4.64 2.88 -1.83
N LYS A 178 5.55 2.50 -2.75
CA LYS A 178 6.98 2.37 -2.44
C LYS A 178 7.59 3.69 -1.95
N ASN A 179 7.11 4.83 -2.47
CA ASN A 179 7.59 6.14 -2.08
C ASN A 179 7.09 6.50 -0.68
N VAL A 180 5.82 6.22 -0.38
CA VAL A 180 5.24 6.44 0.96
C VAL A 180 5.99 5.62 2.02
N LEU A 181 6.31 4.35 1.72
CA LEU A 181 7.06 3.49 2.65
C LEU A 181 8.54 3.86 2.75
N ALA A 182 9.16 4.35 1.66
CA ALA A 182 10.51 4.92 1.72
C ALA A 182 10.56 6.14 2.65
N LEU A 183 9.51 6.98 2.67
CA LEU A 183 9.43 8.12 3.60
C LEU A 183 9.33 7.66 5.06
N TYR A 184 8.53 6.64 5.36
CA TYR A 184 8.43 6.09 6.73
C TYR A 184 9.73 5.44 7.18
N SER A 185 10.36 4.63 6.34
CA SER A 185 11.64 3.98 6.66
C SER A 185 12.78 4.99 6.82
N GLY A 186 12.81 6.05 6.01
CA GLY A 186 13.73 7.18 6.17
C GLY A 186 13.50 7.95 7.48
N TYR A 187 12.24 8.19 7.86
CA TYR A 187 11.90 8.76 9.17
C TYR A 187 12.34 7.87 10.33
N GLU A 188 12.13 6.56 10.22
CA GLU A 188 12.63 5.58 11.19
C GLU A 188 14.16 5.59 11.30
N ALA A 189 14.87 5.69 10.16
CA ALA A 189 16.32 5.79 10.12
C ALA A 189 16.88 7.12 10.67
N SER A 190 16.05 8.17 10.79
CA SER A 190 16.47 9.46 11.34
C SER A 190 16.90 9.37 12.81
N VAL A 191 17.57 10.42 13.32
CA VAL A 191 18.01 10.50 14.73
C VAL A 191 16.81 10.41 15.68
N SER A 192 15.67 11.01 15.32
CA SER A 192 14.45 10.96 16.13
C SER A 192 13.76 9.59 16.06
N GLY A 193 13.72 8.95 14.90
CA GLY A 193 13.23 7.57 14.74
C GLY A 193 14.10 6.54 15.46
N SER A 194 15.42 6.67 15.36
CA SER A 194 16.39 5.85 16.07
C SER A 194 16.31 6.05 17.59
N ALA A 195 16.17 7.29 18.07
CA ALA A 195 15.91 7.56 19.47
C ALA A 195 14.60 6.91 19.94
N LYS A 196 13.52 7.01 19.15
CA LYS A 196 12.24 6.36 19.45
C LYS A 196 12.38 4.84 19.52
N ARG A 197 13.16 4.19 18.64
CA ARG A 197 13.44 2.74 18.70
C ARG A 197 14.20 2.33 19.95
N VAL A 198 15.18 3.13 20.38
CA VAL A 198 15.91 2.89 21.63
C VAL A 198 14.97 3.05 22.83
N LEU A 199 14.13 4.09 22.83
CA LEU A 199 13.12 4.32 23.86
C LEU A 199 12.05 3.21 23.88
N ALA A 200 11.69 2.63 22.74
CA ALA A 200 10.73 1.51 22.67
C ALA A 200 11.21 0.23 23.40
N ARG A 201 12.50 0.13 23.76
CA ARG A 201 13.01 -0.96 24.61
C ARG A 201 12.68 -0.76 26.10
N SER A 202 12.37 0.47 26.51
CA SER A 202 11.95 0.81 27.88
C SER A 202 10.49 0.40 28.12
N ALA A 203 10.22 -0.30 29.22
CA ALA A 203 8.87 -0.56 29.69
C ALA A 203 8.17 0.74 30.14
N ILE A 204 8.91 1.66 30.78
CA ILE A 204 8.42 2.98 31.19
C ILE A 204 7.89 3.76 29.99
N TYR A 205 8.70 3.87 28.94
CA TYR A 205 8.32 4.56 27.71
C TYR A 205 7.08 3.94 27.07
N ARG A 206 7.05 2.60 26.93
CA ARG A 206 5.91 1.89 26.32
C ARG A 206 4.61 2.09 27.10
N VAL A 207 4.64 2.01 28.43
CA VAL A 207 3.45 2.26 29.26
C VAL A 207 2.99 3.72 29.17
N LEU A 208 3.92 4.68 29.18
CA LEU A 208 3.59 6.10 29.03
C LEU A 208 2.99 6.40 27.64
N ASP A 209 3.64 5.92 26.59
CA ASP A 209 3.18 6.05 25.20
C ASP A 209 1.81 5.40 25.00
N TRP A 210 1.56 4.21 25.57
CA TRP A 210 0.23 3.59 25.61
C TRP A 210 -0.83 4.49 26.26
N ARG A 211 -0.56 4.96 27.48
CA ARG A 211 -1.52 5.76 28.26
C ARG A 211 -1.76 7.15 27.67
N LEU A 212 -0.73 7.75 27.07
CA LEU A 212 -0.85 9.02 26.36
C LEU A 212 -1.65 8.85 25.06
N ARG A 213 -1.38 7.80 24.28
CA ARG A 213 -2.19 7.46 23.10
C ARG A 213 -3.65 7.19 23.47
N LEU A 214 -3.95 6.56 24.60
CA LEU A 214 -5.33 6.39 25.08
C LEU A 214 -6.02 7.72 25.46
N LYS A 215 -5.28 8.66 26.08
CA LYS A 215 -5.79 10.00 26.40
C LYS A 215 -5.98 10.86 25.15
N GLU A 216 -5.08 10.78 24.18
CA GLU A 216 -5.23 11.43 22.86
C GLU A 216 -6.31 10.74 22.01
N HIS A 217 -6.50 9.42 22.12
CA HIS A 217 -7.53 8.68 21.38
C HIS A 217 -8.95 9.17 21.73
N ARG A 218 -9.22 9.52 22.99
CA ARG A 218 -10.53 10.08 23.38
C ARG A 218 -10.81 11.47 22.79
N SER A 219 -9.79 12.24 22.40
CA SER A 219 -9.93 13.63 21.98
C SER A 219 -9.57 13.90 20.51
N ASN A 220 -8.71 13.08 19.89
CA ASN A 220 -8.19 13.27 18.53
C ASN A 220 -8.78 12.32 17.47
N ILE A 221 -9.50 11.25 17.86
CA ILE A 221 -10.18 10.35 16.90
C ILE A 221 -11.30 11.09 16.13
N ILE A 222 -11.96 12.08 16.75
CA ILE A 222 -12.95 12.94 16.07
C ILE A 222 -12.30 13.80 14.95
N LYS A 223 -10.96 13.97 14.95
CA LYS A 223 -10.29 14.94 14.07
C LYS A 223 -9.20 14.39 13.15
N LYS A 224 -8.76 13.12 13.26
CA LYS A 224 -7.62 12.66 12.44
C LYS A 224 -7.82 11.29 11.77
N ARG A 225 -7.78 11.38 10.43
CA ARG A 225 -7.58 10.34 9.40
C ARG A 225 -8.81 9.51 9.02
N LYS A 226 -9.74 10.15 8.33
CA LYS A 226 -10.46 9.48 7.23
C LYS A 226 -9.43 9.02 6.20
N VAL A 227 -9.38 7.72 5.92
CA VAL A 227 -8.64 7.15 4.79
C VAL A 227 -9.42 7.50 3.53
N GLY A 228 -8.77 8.12 2.54
CA GLY A 228 -9.40 8.80 1.39
C GLY A 228 -10.26 7.92 0.46
N TRP A 229 -10.22 6.60 0.59
CA TRP A 229 -10.96 5.65 -0.25
C TRP A 229 -12.49 5.71 -0.12
N GLN A 230 -13.04 6.45 0.86
CA GLN A 230 -14.48 6.74 0.95
C GLN A 230 -14.92 7.96 0.12
N VAL A 231 -14.00 8.59 -0.61
CA VAL A 231 -14.30 9.66 -1.55
C VAL A 231 -14.02 9.10 -2.93
N GLY A 232 -15.07 8.74 -3.67
CA GLY A 232 -14.95 8.21 -5.02
C GLY A 232 -14.13 9.16 -5.89
N SER A 233 -13.02 8.66 -6.43
CA SER A 233 -12.29 9.35 -7.50
C SER A 233 -13.04 9.07 -8.80
N ASN A 234 -14.09 9.85 -9.07
CA ASN A 234 -14.75 9.88 -10.38
C ASN A 234 -13.85 10.51 -11.48
N GLU A 235 -12.57 10.76 -11.19
CA GLU A 235 -11.59 11.35 -12.10
C GLU A 235 -10.31 10.50 -12.03
N HIS A 236 -9.95 9.85 -13.15
CA HIS A 236 -8.83 8.91 -13.27
C HIS A 236 -7.43 9.58 -13.27
N ILE A 237 -7.23 10.62 -12.45
CA ILE A 237 -6.03 11.46 -12.48
C ILE A 237 -5.08 11.08 -11.32
N GLY A 238 -3.92 10.50 -11.62
CA GLY A 238 -2.91 10.13 -10.61
C GLY A 238 -1.72 9.35 -11.17
N LEU A 239 -0.80 8.92 -10.31
CA LEU A 239 0.22 7.91 -10.64
C LEU A 239 -0.35 6.52 -10.32
N ARG A 240 0.09 5.47 -11.01
CA ARG A 240 -0.19 4.10 -10.56
C ARG A 240 0.39 3.93 -9.16
N ARG A 241 -0.40 3.39 -8.23
CA ARG A 241 0.09 3.09 -6.87
C ARG A 241 1.29 2.12 -6.89
N VAL A 242 1.31 1.22 -7.86
CA VAL A 242 2.45 0.33 -8.18
C VAL A 242 2.70 0.34 -9.69
N ASP A 243 3.91 0.73 -10.12
CA ASP A 243 4.31 0.67 -11.53
C ASP A 243 4.20 -0.76 -12.08
N ILE A 244 3.86 -0.93 -13.36
CA ILE A 244 3.61 -2.26 -13.95
C ILE A 244 4.82 -3.22 -13.83
N ASN A 245 6.05 -2.71 -13.92
CA ASN A 245 7.26 -3.53 -13.76
C ASN A 245 7.59 -3.78 -12.29
N ASP A 246 7.25 -2.84 -11.39
CA ASP A 246 7.30 -3.09 -9.95
C ASP A 246 6.28 -4.17 -9.56
N TYR A 247 5.09 -4.14 -10.14
CA TYR A 247 4.05 -5.15 -9.92
C TYR A 247 4.53 -6.53 -10.38
N ALA A 248 5.06 -6.63 -11.60
CA ALA A 248 5.68 -7.87 -12.10
C ALA A 248 6.79 -8.36 -11.17
N ASN A 249 7.65 -7.46 -10.67
CA ASN A 249 8.70 -7.79 -9.71
C ASN A 249 8.15 -8.25 -8.35
N ASN A 250 7.08 -7.64 -7.86
CA ASN A 250 6.44 -8.02 -6.61
C ASN A 250 5.85 -9.43 -6.70
N LEU A 251 5.15 -9.75 -7.80
CA LEU A 251 4.60 -11.08 -8.04
C LEU A 251 5.70 -12.16 -8.03
N GLU A 252 6.77 -11.96 -8.79
CA GLU A 252 7.90 -12.88 -8.80
C GLU A 252 8.56 -13.01 -7.43
N THR A 253 8.73 -11.91 -6.70
CA THR A 253 9.32 -11.95 -5.36
C THR A 253 8.42 -12.75 -4.41
N MET A 254 7.10 -12.62 -4.50
CA MET A 254 6.17 -13.43 -3.73
C MET A 254 6.26 -14.92 -4.08
N VAL A 255 6.40 -15.27 -5.36
CA VAL A 255 6.62 -16.67 -5.79
C VAL A 255 7.92 -17.22 -5.22
N GLN A 256 9.03 -16.49 -5.38
CA GLN A 256 10.34 -16.89 -4.85
C GLN A 256 10.32 -17.02 -3.33
N MET A 257 9.61 -16.13 -2.64
CA MET A 257 9.43 -16.24 -1.19
C MET A 257 8.64 -17.49 -0.80
N ALA A 258 7.60 -17.86 -1.56
CA ALA A 258 6.85 -19.09 -1.32
C ALA A 258 7.75 -20.33 -1.50
N ILE A 259 8.46 -20.42 -2.64
CA ILE A 259 9.40 -21.53 -2.93
C ILE A 259 10.47 -21.66 -1.84
N ASN A 260 11.07 -20.54 -1.42
CA ASN A 260 12.09 -20.53 -0.36
C ASN A 260 11.56 -20.91 1.04
N ASN A 261 10.24 -20.97 1.22
CA ASN A 261 9.58 -21.41 2.45
C ASN A 261 8.80 -22.72 2.21
N ASP A 262 9.17 -23.52 1.20
CA ASP A 262 8.56 -24.81 0.87
C ASP A 262 7.04 -24.73 0.63
N ALA A 263 6.59 -23.60 0.05
CA ALA A 263 5.19 -23.35 -0.29
C ALA A 263 4.97 -23.26 -1.80
N GLU A 264 3.87 -23.84 -2.26
CA GLU A 264 3.40 -23.75 -3.65
C GLU A 264 2.70 -22.40 -3.90
N VAL A 265 2.37 -22.09 -5.16
CA VAL A 265 1.68 -20.85 -5.54
C VAL A 265 0.49 -21.10 -6.45
N VAL A 266 -0.60 -20.37 -6.20
CA VAL A 266 -1.75 -20.24 -7.12
C VAL A 266 -2.04 -18.76 -7.35
N PHE A 267 -2.26 -18.37 -8.60
CA PHE A 267 -2.72 -17.03 -8.94
C PHE A 267 -4.23 -17.00 -9.13
N VAL A 268 -4.91 -15.97 -8.62
CA VAL A 268 -6.35 -15.75 -8.80
C VAL A 268 -6.56 -14.36 -9.40
N MET A 269 -6.94 -14.33 -10.67
CA MET A 269 -7.22 -13.08 -11.38
C MET A 269 -8.64 -12.63 -11.06
N LEU A 270 -8.78 -11.49 -10.40
CA LEU A 270 -10.05 -10.93 -9.96
C LEU A 270 -10.89 -10.40 -11.13
N ALA A 271 -12.21 -10.47 -10.99
CA ALA A 271 -13.21 -9.98 -11.94
C ALA A 271 -13.77 -8.61 -11.55
N ASN A 272 -14.22 -7.85 -12.55
CA ASN A 272 -14.96 -6.60 -12.43
C ASN A 272 -16.33 -6.77 -13.10
N GLU A 273 -17.35 -5.99 -12.73
CA GLU A 273 -18.70 -6.11 -13.31
C GLU A 273 -18.71 -5.92 -14.84
N GLU A 274 -17.78 -5.12 -15.36
CA GLU A 274 -17.62 -4.88 -16.79
C GLU A 274 -17.19 -6.15 -17.57
N ASP A 275 -16.59 -7.14 -16.90
CA ASP A 275 -16.29 -8.45 -17.51
C ASP A 275 -17.56 -9.24 -17.87
N ILE A 276 -18.69 -8.93 -17.22
CA ILE A 276 -19.99 -9.57 -17.47
C ILE A 276 -20.75 -8.84 -18.57
N GLU A 277 -20.67 -7.51 -18.56
CA GLU A 277 -21.38 -6.65 -19.52
C GLU A 277 -20.70 -6.59 -20.90
N GLN A 278 -19.43 -7.03 -21.02
CA GLN A 278 -18.64 -6.97 -22.26
C GLN A 278 -18.57 -5.56 -22.84
N THR A 279 -18.33 -4.56 -21.99
CA THR A 279 -18.17 -3.17 -22.42
C THR A 279 -16.95 -3.03 -23.33
N ALA A 280 -17.10 -2.25 -24.40
CA ALA A 280 -15.99 -1.98 -25.32
C ALA A 280 -14.93 -1.06 -24.66
N GLY A 281 -13.67 -1.21 -25.09
CA GLY A 281 -12.56 -0.35 -24.70
C GLY A 281 -11.51 -1.05 -23.82
N ASP A 282 -10.26 -0.64 -23.98
CA ASP A 282 -9.15 -1.14 -23.18
C ASP A 282 -9.32 -0.71 -21.72
N LYS A 283 -9.22 -1.65 -20.79
CA LYS A 283 -9.38 -1.40 -19.36
C LYS A 283 -8.04 -1.23 -18.67
N ALA A 284 -8.00 -0.31 -17.70
CA ALA A 284 -6.77 0.06 -16.99
C ALA A 284 -6.12 -1.12 -16.24
N TRP A 285 -6.88 -2.17 -15.90
CA TRP A 285 -6.40 -3.39 -15.27
C TRP A 285 -5.91 -4.47 -16.25
N THR A 286 -6.21 -4.35 -17.54
CA THR A 286 -5.83 -5.35 -18.56
C THR A 286 -4.31 -5.62 -18.59
N PRO A 287 -3.43 -4.61 -18.53
CA PRO A 287 -1.98 -4.85 -18.48
C PRO A 287 -1.54 -5.61 -17.23
N TYR A 288 -2.11 -5.32 -16.05
CA TYR A 288 -1.80 -6.00 -14.79
C TYR A 288 -2.28 -7.45 -14.79
N ARG A 289 -3.47 -7.69 -15.35
CA ARG A 289 -4.00 -9.03 -15.60
C ARG A 289 -3.05 -9.86 -16.47
N LYS A 290 -2.56 -9.28 -17.57
CA LYS A 290 -1.58 -9.92 -18.46
C LYS A 290 -0.27 -10.24 -17.74
N VAL A 291 0.28 -9.31 -16.95
CA VAL A 291 1.48 -9.55 -16.13
C VAL A 291 1.29 -10.73 -15.17
N MET A 292 0.13 -10.83 -14.52
CA MET A 292 -0.18 -11.93 -13.61
C MET A 292 -0.23 -13.27 -14.34
N GLU A 293 -0.94 -13.33 -15.48
CA GLU A 293 -1.06 -14.53 -16.31
C GLU A 293 0.30 -15.01 -16.83
N GLU A 294 1.11 -14.11 -17.39
CA GLU A 294 2.45 -14.44 -17.88
C GLU A 294 3.41 -14.85 -16.75
N THR A 295 3.27 -14.26 -15.55
CA THR A 295 4.06 -14.67 -14.39
C THR A 295 3.65 -16.07 -13.92
N ALA A 296 2.35 -16.37 -13.85
CA ALA A 296 1.86 -17.69 -13.51
C ALA A 296 2.38 -18.75 -14.49
N LEU A 297 2.29 -18.48 -15.80
CA LEU A 297 2.76 -19.36 -16.85
C LEU A 297 4.26 -19.68 -16.73
N ARG A 298 5.11 -18.66 -16.58
CA ARG A 298 6.57 -18.86 -16.48
C ARG A 298 6.96 -19.72 -15.31
N TYR A 299 6.31 -19.51 -14.16
CA TYR A 299 6.56 -20.26 -12.92
C TYR A 299 5.82 -21.59 -12.83
N GLY A 300 5.08 -21.98 -13.87
CA GLY A 300 4.30 -23.22 -13.83
C GLY A 300 3.21 -23.21 -12.76
N ALA A 301 2.80 -22.04 -12.26
CA ALA A 301 1.83 -21.90 -11.19
C ALA A 301 0.41 -21.98 -11.75
N PRO A 302 -0.50 -22.75 -11.13
CA PRO A 302 -1.89 -22.75 -11.54
C PRO A 302 -2.53 -21.36 -11.47
N PHE A 303 -3.45 -21.11 -12.40
CA PHE A 303 -4.04 -19.80 -12.64
C PHE A 303 -5.57 -19.89 -12.71
N ILE A 304 -6.26 -19.21 -11.80
CA ILE A 304 -7.72 -19.15 -11.73
C ILE A 304 -8.21 -17.85 -12.39
N ASN A 305 -8.90 -17.98 -13.52
CA ASN A 305 -9.48 -16.87 -14.26
C ASN A 305 -10.92 -16.60 -13.78
N VAL A 306 -11.09 -15.74 -12.77
CA VAL A 306 -12.43 -15.42 -12.22
C VAL A 306 -13.34 -14.75 -13.26
N PRO A 307 -12.89 -13.82 -14.13
CA PRO A 307 -13.73 -13.29 -15.21
C PRO A 307 -14.40 -14.37 -16.07
N GLU A 308 -13.64 -15.40 -16.47
CA GLU A 308 -14.19 -16.53 -17.23
C GLU A 308 -15.15 -17.37 -16.39
N LEU A 309 -14.83 -17.65 -15.12
CA LEU A 309 -15.72 -18.40 -14.23
C LEU A 309 -17.06 -17.69 -14.03
N PHE A 310 -17.03 -16.38 -13.84
CA PHE A 310 -18.23 -15.59 -13.65
C PHE A 310 -19.07 -15.55 -14.92
N ARG A 311 -18.47 -15.36 -16.10
CA ARG A 311 -19.20 -15.45 -17.38
C ARG A 311 -19.83 -16.82 -17.60
N ARG A 312 -19.10 -17.91 -17.32
CA ARG A 312 -19.62 -19.29 -17.45
C ARG A 312 -20.74 -19.63 -16.49
N SER A 313 -20.80 -18.95 -15.34
CA SER A 313 -21.87 -19.17 -14.35
C SER A 313 -23.26 -18.80 -14.88
N GLY A 314 -23.34 -17.91 -15.87
CA GLY A 314 -24.61 -17.39 -16.41
C GLY A 314 -25.37 -16.46 -15.46
N LEU A 315 -24.79 -16.12 -14.30
CA LEU A 315 -25.38 -15.21 -13.33
C LEU A 315 -25.26 -13.75 -13.77
N SER A 316 -26.21 -12.94 -13.32
CA SER A 316 -26.20 -11.50 -13.57
C SER A 316 -25.14 -10.78 -12.73
N LYS A 317 -24.79 -9.54 -13.14
CA LYS A 317 -23.83 -8.73 -12.39
C LYS A 317 -24.24 -8.49 -10.93
N HIS A 318 -25.53 -8.26 -10.67
CA HIS A 318 -26.06 -8.02 -9.32
C HIS A 318 -26.02 -9.26 -8.43
N GLU A 319 -26.00 -10.46 -9.02
CA GLU A 319 -25.81 -11.70 -8.29
C GLU A 319 -24.34 -11.95 -7.98
N LEU A 320 -23.43 -11.46 -8.82
CA LEU A 320 -21.99 -11.70 -8.73
C LEU A 320 -21.24 -10.62 -7.94
N PHE A 321 -21.71 -9.38 -7.97
CA PHE A 321 -21.04 -8.24 -7.33
C PHE A 321 -21.96 -7.39 -6.46
N LEU A 322 -21.38 -6.83 -5.39
CA LEU A 322 -21.99 -5.85 -4.50
C LEU A 322 -21.89 -4.42 -5.09
N ASP A 323 -20.84 -4.18 -5.87
CA ASP A 323 -20.53 -2.94 -6.60
C ASP A 323 -19.65 -3.29 -7.82
N GLU A 324 -18.86 -2.36 -8.34
CA GLU A 324 -18.08 -2.58 -9.56
C GLU A 324 -17.04 -3.72 -9.48
N MET A 325 -16.55 -4.08 -8.28
CA MET A 325 -15.42 -5.02 -8.13
C MET A 325 -15.50 -5.98 -6.93
N HIS A 326 -16.39 -5.76 -5.97
CA HIS A 326 -16.49 -6.61 -4.78
C HIS A 326 -17.47 -7.77 -5.02
N PRO A 327 -17.03 -9.03 -5.01
CA PRO A 327 -17.93 -10.16 -5.22
C PRO A 327 -18.95 -10.30 -4.09
N THR A 328 -20.17 -10.73 -4.41
CA THR A 328 -21.15 -11.14 -3.40
C THR A 328 -20.73 -12.46 -2.73
N VAL A 329 -21.53 -12.92 -1.76
CA VAL A 329 -21.45 -14.30 -1.23
C VAL A 329 -21.44 -15.34 -2.36
N GLN A 330 -22.24 -15.15 -3.40
CA GLN A 330 -22.31 -16.07 -4.53
C GLN A 330 -21.04 -15.99 -5.40
N GLY A 331 -20.51 -14.80 -5.64
CA GLY A 331 -19.22 -14.63 -6.33
C GLY A 331 -18.06 -15.28 -5.57
N HIS A 332 -17.97 -15.04 -4.26
CA HIS A 332 -16.98 -15.71 -3.40
C HIS A 332 -17.14 -17.23 -3.37
N LYS A 333 -18.39 -17.73 -3.42
CA LYS A 333 -18.63 -19.17 -3.52
C LYS A 333 -18.03 -19.76 -4.80
N ILE A 334 -18.24 -19.12 -5.96
CA ILE A 334 -17.66 -19.58 -7.24
C ILE A 334 -16.12 -19.58 -7.17
N MET A 335 -15.53 -18.51 -6.63
CA MET A 335 -14.06 -18.43 -6.45
C MET A 335 -13.53 -19.53 -5.53
N GLY A 336 -14.20 -19.78 -4.41
CA GLY A 336 -13.79 -20.77 -3.42
C GLY A 336 -13.98 -22.20 -3.91
N ASP A 337 -15.05 -22.44 -4.67
CA ASP A 337 -15.30 -23.72 -5.35
C ASP A 337 -14.19 -24.01 -6.36
N ALA A 338 -13.82 -23.04 -7.20
CA ALA A 338 -12.74 -23.20 -8.17
C ALA A 338 -11.37 -23.47 -7.51
N LEU A 339 -11.06 -22.77 -6.41
CA LEU A 339 -9.83 -23.03 -5.65
C LEU A 339 -9.84 -24.44 -5.03
N ALA A 340 -10.94 -24.86 -4.42
CA ALA A 340 -11.05 -26.20 -3.85
C ALA A 340 -10.92 -27.29 -4.93
N GLU A 341 -11.61 -27.14 -6.05
CA GLU A 341 -11.56 -28.08 -7.17
C GLU A 341 -10.15 -28.21 -7.75
N LEU A 342 -9.44 -27.08 -7.90
CA LEU A 342 -8.04 -27.07 -8.32
C LEU A 342 -7.14 -27.84 -7.34
N LEU A 343 -7.28 -27.57 -6.03
CA LEU A 343 -6.43 -28.20 -5.02
C LEU A 343 -6.76 -29.69 -4.85
N MET A 344 -8.02 -30.09 -4.99
CA MET A 344 -8.44 -31.48 -4.97
C MET A 344 -7.94 -32.26 -6.19
N SER A 345 -7.97 -31.66 -7.38
CA SER A 345 -7.52 -32.34 -8.61
C SER A 345 -6.02 -32.65 -8.62
N HIS A 346 -5.24 -31.96 -7.79
CA HIS A 346 -3.82 -32.18 -7.60
C HIS A 346 -3.49 -32.98 -6.33
N ASP A 347 -4.50 -33.49 -5.61
CA ASP A 347 -4.31 -34.18 -4.32
C ASP A 347 -3.46 -33.35 -3.32
N TRP A 348 -3.59 -32.02 -3.37
CA TRP A 348 -2.71 -31.11 -2.63
C TRP A 348 -2.83 -31.31 -1.11
N VAL A 349 -3.99 -31.69 -0.57
CA VAL A 349 -4.15 -31.94 0.88
C VAL A 349 -3.24 -33.08 1.35
N ASN A 350 -2.92 -34.03 0.48
CA ASN A 350 -2.07 -35.19 0.78
C ASN A 350 -0.62 -35.02 0.27
N GLY A 351 -0.23 -33.81 -0.12
CA GLY A 351 1.14 -33.52 -0.55
C GLY A 351 1.39 -33.55 -2.06
N GLY A 352 0.33 -33.65 -2.88
CA GLY A 352 0.48 -33.54 -4.32
C GLY A 352 0.97 -32.15 -4.76
N PRO A 353 1.86 -32.07 -5.77
CA PRO A 353 2.42 -30.80 -6.27
C PRO A 353 1.38 -30.03 -7.09
N LEU A 354 1.46 -28.70 -7.07
CA LEU A 354 0.61 -27.81 -7.87
C LEU A 354 1.38 -27.20 -9.03
N MET A 355 2.61 -26.76 -8.75
CA MET A 355 3.44 -26.06 -9.72
C MET A 355 4.18 -27.04 -10.62
N THR A 356 4.37 -26.66 -11.88
CA THR A 356 5.32 -27.30 -12.79
C THR A 356 6.68 -26.59 -12.71
N GLU A 357 7.67 -27.09 -13.45
CA GLU A 357 8.99 -26.46 -13.50
C GLU A 357 8.92 -25.03 -14.03
N PHE A 358 9.72 -24.14 -13.43
CA PHE A 358 9.97 -22.80 -13.95
C PHE A 358 10.65 -22.91 -15.31
N ASP A 359 10.12 -22.21 -16.32
CA ASP A 359 10.58 -22.32 -17.71
C ASP A 359 11.97 -21.70 -17.97
N GLY A 360 12.55 -21.02 -16.97
CA GLY A 360 13.87 -20.42 -17.05
C GLY A 360 13.92 -19.09 -17.80
N SER A 361 12.77 -18.56 -18.24
CA SER A 361 12.72 -17.33 -19.01
C SER A 361 12.86 -16.08 -18.14
N ASP A 362 13.61 -15.10 -18.65
CA ASP A 362 13.75 -13.80 -18.01
C ASP A 362 12.41 -13.05 -17.94
N ARG A 363 12.24 -12.23 -16.91
CA ARG A 363 11.07 -11.34 -16.81
C ARG A 363 11.06 -10.34 -17.98
N PRO A 364 9.99 -10.32 -18.80
CA PRO A 364 9.88 -9.31 -19.85
C PRO A 364 9.70 -7.92 -19.23
N GLN A 365 10.02 -6.89 -20.00
CA GLN A 365 9.66 -5.53 -19.65
C GLN A 365 8.24 -5.24 -20.13
N TYR A 366 7.44 -4.71 -19.23
CA TYR A 366 6.05 -4.37 -19.49
C TYR A 366 5.90 -2.88 -19.74
N THR A 367 5.02 -2.54 -20.68
CA THR A 367 4.61 -1.16 -20.93
C THR A 367 3.17 -1.00 -20.48
N ASP A 368 2.90 0.02 -19.68
CA ASP A 368 1.53 0.40 -19.33
C ASP A 368 0.98 1.35 -20.40
N PRO A 369 0.07 0.92 -21.29
CA PRO A 369 -0.48 1.77 -22.35
C PRO A 369 -1.32 2.93 -21.81
N PHE A 370 -1.71 2.89 -20.53
CA PHE A 370 -2.42 3.96 -19.86
C PHE A 370 -1.48 5.02 -19.27
N ILE A 371 -0.16 4.81 -19.32
CA ILE A 371 0.87 5.79 -18.93
C ILE A 371 1.54 6.31 -20.20
N LYS A 372 1.13 7.50 -20.67
CA LYS A 372 1.73 8.14 -21.85
C LYS A 372 2.86 9.08 -21.44
N GLY A 373 4.10 8.62 -21.57
CA GLY A 373 5.33 9.39 -21.29
C GLY A 373 6.24 8.68 -20.28
N ALA A 374 7.44 8.34 -20.72
CA ALA A 374 8.42 7.60 -19.91
C ALA A 374 8.75 8.34 -18.60
N THR A 375 8.19 7.88 -17.49
CA THR A 375 8.77 8.10 -16.17
C THR A 375 8.91 6.76 -15.48
N SER A 376 9.90 5.99 -15.93
CA SER A 376 10.48 4.96 -15.07
C SER A 376 10.86 5.63 -13.75
N SER A 377 10.37 5.03 -12.69
CA SER A 377 10.44 5.49 -11.31
C SER A 377 11.89 5.59 -10.83
N GLY A 378 12.53 6.72 -11.12
CA GLY A 378 13.79 7.12 -10.49
C GLY A 378 13.55 7.31 -9.00
N ALA A 379 14.21 6.48 -8.19
CA ALA A 379 14.15 6.52 -6.74
C ALA A 379 14.32 7.95 -6.21
N ILE A 380 13.34 8.43 -5.44
CA ILE A 380 13.49 9.63 -4.61
C ILE A 380 14.48 9.27 -3.50
N THR A 381 15.76 9.54 -3.75
CA THR A 381 16.83 9.35 -2.79
C THR A 381 17.25 10.70 -2.21
N GLY A 382 17.28 10.75 -0.89
CA GLY A 382 17.95 11.79 -0.12
C GLY A 382 17.01 12.90 0.38
N PHE A 383 17.01 13.09 1.69
CA PHE A 383 16.93 14.40 2.31
C PHE A 383 18.04 14.42 3.35
N SER A 384 19.02 15.30 3.14
CA SER A 384 19.98 15.69 4.17
C SER A 384 19.25 16.65 5.10
N ASN A 385 19.33 16.37 6.40
CA ASN A 385 18.89 17.29 7.44
C ASN A 385 19.62 18.64 7.27
N ASP A 386 18.88 19.74 7.46
CA ASP A 386 19.36 21.10 7.82
C ASP A 386 18.90 22.29 6.96
N SER A 387 17.91 22.14 6.08
CA SER A 387 17.19 23.29 5.52
C SER A 387 15.71 23.01 5.41
N GLY A 388 14.84 23.96 5.79
CA GLY A 388 13.40 23.87 5.52
C GLY A 388 13.12 23.54 4.04
N PRO A 389 11.91 23.07 3.69
CA PRO A 389 11.65 22.52 2.36
C PRO A 389 11.96 23.59 1.30
N THR A 390 12.88 23.27 0.39
CA THR A 390 13.13 24.17 -0.74
C THR A 390 11.87 24.27 -1.58
N LYS A 391 11.54 25.48 -2.03
CA LYS A 391 10.29 25.75 -2.76
C LYS A 391 10.46 26.81 -3.84
N ILE A 392 9.61 26.70 -4.84
CA ILE A 392 9.40 27.73 -5.86
C ILE A 392 8.02 28.32 -5.59
N GLU A 393 7.92 29.62 -5.47
CA GLU A 393 6.62 30.30 -5.27
C GLU A 393 6.53 31.51 -6.19
N GLY A 394 5.33 32.05 -6.41
CA GLY A 394 5.16 33.29 -7.15
C GLY A 394 3.89 33.29 -7.98
N THR A 395 3.91 33.97 -9.12
CA THR A 395 2.70 34.24 -9.91
C THR A 395 2.80 33.61 -11.30
N ILE A 396 1.74 32.93 -11.73
CA ILE A 396 1.51 32.57 -13.12
C ILE A 396 0.73 33.69 -13.79
N LYS A 397 1.26 34.21 -14.89
CA LYS A 397 0.60 35.16 -15.79
C LYS A 397 0.33 34.46 -17.12
N PHE A 398 -0.92 34.54 -17.56
CA PHE A 398 -1.34 34.05 -18.88
C PHE A 398 -2.56 34.86 -19.33
N ASP A 399 -2.30 35.95 -20.05
CA ASP A 399 -3.30 36.87 -20.59
C ASP A 399 -4.15 36.18 -21.67
N GLY A 400 -3.59 35.19 -22.36
CA GLY A 400 -4.30 34.32 -23.32
C GLY A 400 -5.18 33.23 -22.71
N TYR A 401 -5.31 33.15 -21.38
CA TYR A 401 -6.11 32.12 -20.70
C TYR A 401 -7.60 32.23 -21.04
N LYS A 402 -8.21 31.10 -21.44
CA LYS A 402 -9.64 31.02 -21.77
C LYS A 402 -10.43 30.23 -20.73
N SER A 403 -10.00 29.01 -20.43
CA SER A 403 -10.61 28.08 -19.47
C SER A 403 -9.63 26.94 -19.21
N GLY A 404 -9.89 26.13 -18.17
CA GLY A 404 -9.15 24.90 -17.89
C GLY A 404 -8.10 25.00 -16.76
N MET A 405 -7.22 24.01 -16.70
CA MET A 405 -6.17 23.90 -15.70
C MET A 405 -4.81 24.32 -16.27
N ILE A 406 -4.00 24.93 -15.42
CA ILE A 406 -2.59 25.19 -15.69
C ILE A 406 -1.79 24.23 -14.80
N GLN A 407 -1.05 23.33 -15.41
CA GLN A 407 -0.09 22.46 -14.71
C GLN A 407 1.32 23.00 -14.88
N ILE A 408 2.05 23.14 -13.78
CA ILE A 408 3.48 23.45 -13.79
C ILE A 408 4.24 22.28 -13.18
N ASP A 409 5.18 21.71 -13.95
CA ASP A 409 6.08 20.69 -13.44
C ASP A 409 7.44 21.32 -13.15
N ALA A 410 7.97 20.99 -11.98
CA ALA A 410 9.36 21.24 -11.64
C ALA A 410 10.19 20.00 -11.98
N LEU A 411 11.23 20.15 -12.80
CA LEU A 411 12.12 19.06 -13.19
C LEU A 411 13.55 19.30 -12.75
N SER A 412 14.32 18.22 -12.58
CA SER A 412 15.77 18.32 -12.40
C SER A 412 16.42 18.97 -13.62
N ALA A 413 17.32 19.94 -13.40
CA ALA A 413 18.14 20.49 -14.47
C ALA A 413 19.25 19.49 -14.85
N GLY A 414 19.35 19.12 -16.14
CA GLY A 414 20.39 18.22 -16.62
C GLY A 414 19.98 17.42 -17.87
N ARG A 415 20.82 16.44 -18.26
CA ARG A 415 20.56 15.54 -19.41
C ARG A 415 19.44 14.52 -19.16
N SER A 416 19.18 14.18 -17.89
CA SER A 416 18.06 13.34 -17.47
C SER A 416 17.16 14.20 -16.57
N GLN A 417 16.07 14.67 -17.17
CA GLN A 417 15.08 15.51 -16.50
C GLN A 417 14.04 14.60 -15.85
N THR A 418 13.94 14.66 -14.53
CA THR A 418 12.93 13.93 -13.75
C THR A 418 11.99 14.93 -13.10
N VAL A 419 10.68 14.67 -13.17
CA VAL A 419 9.68 15.49 -12.47
C VAL A 419 9.90 15.34 -10.96
N LEU A 420 10.12 16.47 -10.32
CA LEU A 420 10.38 16.60 -8.89
C LEU A 420 9.09 16.82 -8.12
N ASN A 421 8.24 17.70 -8.63
CA ASN A 421 6.91 17.95 -8.11
C ASN A 421 6.08 18.71 -9.15
N VAL A 422 4.77 18.74 -8.93
CA VAL A 422 3.77 19.31 -9.84
C VAL A 422 2.82 20.20 -9.05
N VAL A 423 2.40 21.32 -9.63
CA VAL A 423 1.26 22.10 -9.15
C VAL A 423 0.24 22.24 -10.28
N LYS A 424 -1.03 22.07 -9.94
CA LYS A 424 -2.17 22.29 -10.82
C LYS A 424 -3.05 23.36 -10.21
N GLN A 425 -3.47 24.35 -11.00
CA GLN A 425 -4.41 25.37 -10.55
C GLN A 425 -5.35 25.82 -11.68
N ALA A 426 -6.56 26.23 -11.29
CA ALA A 426 -7.53 26.81 -12.21
C ALA A 426 -7.09 28.23 -12.58
N GLY A 427 -6.59 28.40 -13.79
CA GLY A 427 -6.17 29.68 -14.34
C GLY A 427 -4.92 30.34 -13.72
N PRO A 428 -4.60 31.57 -14.15
CA PRO A 428 -3.43 32.33 -13.69
C PRO A 428 -3.60 32.77 -12.23
N GLY A 429 -2.50 32.84 -11.47
CA GLY A 429 -2.59 33.15 -10.05
C GLY A 429 -1.34 32.78 -9.25
N GLN A 430 -1.45 32.88 -7.93
CA GLN A 430 -0.37 32.52 -7.01
C GLN A 430 -0.19 31.00 -6.95
N PHE A 431 1.06 30.54 -7.01
CA PHE A 431 1.40 29.13 -6.93
C PHE A 431 2.57 28.89 -5.96
N MET A 432 2.69 27.64 -5.50
CA MET A 432 3.82 27.19 -4.70
C MET A 432 4.10 25.71 -4.99
N ILE A 433 5.36 25.39 -5.29
CA ILE A 433 5.85 24.04 -5.59
C ILE A 433 6.93 23.67 -4.56
N PRO A 434 6.68 22.70 -3.67
CA PRO A 434 7.71 22.20 -2.78
C PRO A 434 8.65 21.26 -3.54
N ILE A 435 9.95 21.59 -3.58
CA ILE A 435 11.00 20.77 -4.23
C ILE A 435 11.71 19.88 -3.22
N GLY A 436 11.72 20.31 -1.97
CA GLY A 436 12.23 19.54 -0.85
C GLY A 436 13.75 19.59 -0.70
N GLN A 437 14.51 19.26 -1.74
CA GLN A 437 15.98 19.29 -1.68
C GLN A 437 16.58 20.50 -2.41
N PRO A 438 17.69 21.09 -1.91
CA PRO A 438 18.44 22.10 -2.66
C PRO A 438 19.03 21.50 -3.95
N ARG A 439 18.63 22.03 -5.11
CA ARG A 439 19.07 21.57 -6.44
C ARG A 439 18.74 22.61 -7.51
N LYS A 440 19.27 22.39 -8.71
CA LYS A 440 18.88 23.15 -9.91
C LYS A 440 17.61 22.57 -10.51
N VAL A 441 16.64 23.44 -10.76
CA VAL A 441 15.30 23.10 -11.25
C VAL A 441 15.03 23.86 -12.53
N ILE A 442 14.33 23.22 -13.46
CA ILE A 442 13.68 23.89 -14.60
C ILE A 442 12.18 23.67 -14.50
N LEU A 443 11.40 24.53 -15.17
CA LEU A 443 9.96 24.42 -15.21
C LEU A 443 9.49 24.02 -16.61
N ARG A 444 8.32 23.39 -16.68
CA ARG A 444 7.50 23.29 -17.90
C ARG A 444 6.06 23.52 -17.52
N ALA A 445 5.26 24.04 -18.46
CA ALA A 445 3.85 24.30 -18.23
C ALA A 445 3.00 23.58 -19.28
N TYR A 446 1.84 23.09 -18.86
CA TYR A 446 0.79 22.58 -19.73
C TYR A 446 -0.46 23.43 -19.52
N ILE A 447 -1.11 23.78 -20.62
CA ILE A 447 -2.45 24.36 -20.62
C ILE A 447 -3.41 23.25 -20.98
N ASP A 448 -4.29 22.90 -20.05
CA ASP A 448 -5.27 21.83 -20.18
C ASP A 448 -6.66 22.48 -20.20
N PRO A 449 -7.23 22.81 -21.38
CA PRO A 449 -8.50 23.49 -21.50
C PRO A 449 -9.70 22.64 -21.06
N GLU A 450 -9.54 21.31 -21.04
CA GLU A 450 -10.59 20.32 -20.84
C GLU A 450 -10.72 19.89 -19.37
N GLY A 451 -9.65 20.07 -18.59
CA GLY A 451 -9.58 19.81 -17.15
C GLY A 451 -9.38 18.33 -16.80
N ASP A 452 -9.05 17.48 -17.77
CA ASP A 452 -8.84 16.05 -17.61
C ASP A 452 -7.35 15.67 -17.41
N GLY A 453 -6.47 16.67 -17.42
CA GLY A 453 -5.03 16.56 -17.18
C GLY A 453 -4.21 16.63 -18.47
N PRO A 454 -2.89 16.95 -18.39
CA PRO A 454 -2.09 17.19 -19.57
C PRO A 454 -2.02 16.01 -20.53
N ASP A 455 -2.45 16.22 -21.77
CA ASP A 455 -2.39 15.21 -22.82
C ASP A 455 -1.52 15.63 -24.03
N ALA A 456 -1.63 14.92 -25.15
CA ALA A 456 -0.81 15.16 -26.34
C ALA A 456 -1.28 16.36 -27.17
N ASP A 457 -2.52 16.78 -27.00
CA ASP A 457 -3.16 17.87 -27.72
C ASP A 457 -3.05 19.19 -26.94
N ASP A 458 -2.72 19.09 -25.65
CA ASP A 458 -2.43 20.23 -24.78
C ASP A 458 -1.14 21.00 -25.14
N PRO A 459 -1.22 22.34 -25.24
CA PRO A 459 -0.04 23.18 -25.46
C PRO A 459 1.02 23.02 -24.36
N LEU A 460 2.11 22.32 -24.68
CA LEU A 460 3.34 22.32 -23.88
C LEU A 460 4.11 23.62 -24.08
N ILE A 461 4.37 24.30 -22.97
CA ILE A 461 5.24 25.48 -22.91
C ILE A 461 6.52 25.07 -22.19
N ASP A 462 7.60 24.91 -22.97
CA ASP A 462 8.93 24.67 -22.43
C ASP A 462 9.51 25.96 -21.82
N LEU A 463 9.69 25.94 -20.50
CA LEU A 463 10.29 27.02 -19.72
C LEU A 463 11.74 26.68 -19.30
N GLY A 464 12.32 25.63 -19.87
CA GLY A 464 13.62 25.06 -19.51
C GLY A 464 14.84 25.93 -19.79
N LYS A 465 14.66 27.08 -20.44
CA LYS A 465 15.73 28.08 -20.65
C LYS A 465 16.20 28.73 -19.35
N THR A 466 15.35 28.77 -18.33
CA THR A 466 15.67 29.39 -17.04
C THR A 466 15.93 28.31 -16.00
N VAL A 467 17.14 28.29 -15.46
CA VAL A 467 17.54 27.34 -14.42
C VAL A 467 17.47 28.00 -13.05
N LEU A 468 16.53 27.53 -12.22
CA LEU A 468 16.31 27.98 -10.85
C LEU A 468 17.26 27.24 -9.91
N SER A 469 18.22 27.96 -9.34
CA SER A 469 19.25 27.42 -8.43
C SER A 469 18.76 27.49 -6.97
N LEU A 470 18.04 26.45 -6.52
CA LEU A 470 17.50 26.34 -5.16
C LEU A 470 18.55 25.87 -4.13
N ASP A 471 19.71 25.44 -4.61
CA ASP A 471 20.94 25.22 -3.84
C ASP A 471 21.50 26.51 -3.24
N GLN A 472 21.24 27.66 -3.87
CA GLN A 472 21.73 28.97 -3.41
C GLN A 472 20.65 29.77 -2.68
N ASN A 473 19.39 29.64 -3.11
CA ASN A 473 18.23 30.29 -2.49
C ASN A 473 17.13 29.25 -2.23
N PRO A 474 16.93 28.79 -0.98
CA PRO A 474 15.96 27.75 -0.64
C PRO A 474 14.52 28.08 -1.01
N THR A 475 14.20 29.37 -1.17
CA THR A 475 12.93 29.84 -1.72
C THR A 475 13.24 30.76 -2.89
N GLN A 476 12.77 30.42 -4.08
CA GLN A 476 12.81 31.33 -5.23
C GLN A 476 11.41 31.82 -5.55
N ARG A 477 11.26 33.15 -5.55
CA ARG A 477 10.08 33.82 -6.08
C ARG A 477 10.23 34.05 -7.56
N VAL A 478 9.24 33.65 -8.35
CA VAL A 478 9.28 33.77 -9.80
C VAL A 478 7.95 34.24 -10.39
N LEU A 479 8.04 35.00 -11.47
CA LEU A 479 6.95 35.24 -12.39
C LEU A 479 7.08 34.25 -13.55
N ILE A 480 6.07 33.40 -13.74
CA ILE A 480 5.94 32.56 -14.93
C ILE A 480 5.03 33.31 -15.90
N ASP A 481 5.58 33.80 -17.02
CA ASP A 481 4.80 34.42 -18.09
C ASP A 481 4.63 33.41 -19.22
N LEU A 482 3.43 32.84 -19.34
CA LEU A 482 3.14 31.79 -20.31
C LEU A 482 2.95 32.34 -21.73
N ASP A 483 2.55 33.61 -21.88
CA ASP A 483 2.46 34.26 -23.19
C ASP A 483 3.87 34.52 -23.77
N ALA A 484 4.78 35.00 -22.92
CA ALA A 484 6.17 35.26 -23.29
C ALA A 484 7.09 34.02 -23.21
N LYS A 485 6.58 32.89 -22.69
CA LYS A 485 7.29 31.61 -22.50
C LYS A 485 8.58 31.78 -21.69
N GLU A 486 8.50 32.52 -20.59
CA GLU A 486 9.66 32.88 -19.78
C GLU A 486 9.38 32.75 -18.28
N VAL A 487 10.47 32.57 -17.53
CA VAL A 487 10.44 32.58 -16.06
C VAL A 487 11.39 33.68 -15.62
N ARG A 488 10.89 34.63 -14.83
CA ARG A 488 11.66 35.76 -14.31
C ARG A 488 11.73 35.69 -12.80
N PRO A 489 12.88 35.90 -12.16
CA PRO A 489 12.93 36.10 -10.72
C PRO A 489 12.07 37.31 -10.32
N GLN A 490 11.38 37.21 -9.18
CA GLN A 490 10.63 38.30 -8.55
C GLN A 490 11.37 38.88 -7.35
#